data_AF-A0A1U7DI99-F1
#
_entry.id   AF-A0A1U7DI99-F1
#
_cell.length_a   1.000
_cell.length_b   1.000
_cell.length_c   1.000
_cell.angle_alpha   90.00
_cell.angle_beta   90.00
_cell.angle_gamma   90.00
#
_symmetry.space_group_name_H-M   'P 1'
#
loop_
_entity.id
_entity.type
_entity.pdbx_description
1 polymer ?
#
loop_
_entity_poly.entity_id
_entity_poly.type
_entity_poly.pdbx_seq_one_letter_code
_entity_poly.pdbx_strand_id
1 'polypeptide(L)'
;MATKTALATEAGETAATGMPQLDFSTFPNQIFWLVITLVAIYFVLSRIALPRIASVLAERQGTITNDIAAAEELKLKAAAAEDAYNQALADARVEAQNIIAEARAEIQKDLDTANAHADAEIAAKTAEAEARIEEMRASAMESVTEVARATAREVVSAIAPMDVDDASVTAAVDQQLKG
;
A
#
# COMPACT_ATOMS: atom_id res chain seq x y z
N MET A 1 120.65 -53.92 43.10
CA MET A 1 120.17 -55.22 42.60
C MET A 1 119.28 -54.98 41.37
N ALA A 2 118.97 -56.04 40.63
CA ALA A 2 117.87 -56.24 39.65
C ALA A 2 116.76 -55.16 39.50
N THR A 3 116.17 -54.84 38.33
CA THR A 3 116.38 -55.25 36.91
C THR A 3 115.69 -54.21 35.95
N LYS A 4 115.96 -54.25 34.63
CA LYS A 4 115.24 -53.55 33.53
C LYS A 4 113.71 -53.88 33.50
N THR A 5 112.80 -53.15 32.84
CA THR A 5 112.64 -52.88 31.38
C THR A 5 111.49 -51.85 31.21
N ALA A 6 111.64 -50.65 30.59
CA ALA A 6 111.44 -50.31 29.15
C ALA A 6 110.08 -50.76 28.55
N LEU A 7 109.29 -50.01 27.76
CA LEU A 7 109.31 -48.66 27.13
C LEU A 7 107.84 -48.08 27.20
N ALA A 8 107.39 -46.92 26.68
CA ALA A 8 107.86 -45.88 25.73
C ALA A 8 107.70 -44.46 26.36
N THR A 9 107.57 -43.24 25.76
CA THR A 9 107.19 -42.66 24.43
C THR A 9 105.70 -42.82 24.05
N GLU A 10 104.96 -41.89 23.44
CA GLU A 10 105.14 -40.50 22.92
C GLU A 10 104.35 -39.48 23.80
N ALA A 11 104.74 -38.22 24.08
CA ALA A 11 105.13 -37.07 23.24
C ALA A 11 103.94 -36.37 22.54
N GLY A 12 103.52 -35.19 23.05
CA GLY A 12 102.33 -34.46 22.56
C GLY A 12 101.97 -33.20 23.37
N GLU A 13 102.68 -32.11 23.07
CA GLU A 13 102.61 -30.74 23.62
C GLU A 13 101.20 -30.16 23.91
N THR A 14 100.94 -29.69 25.14
CA THR A 14 99.66 -29.06 25.54
C THR A 14 99.77 -27.53 25.66
N ALA A 15 99.34 -26.81 24.63
CA ALA A 15 99.16 -25.36 24.66
C ALA A 15 97.96 -24.92 25.52
N ALA A 16 97.92 -23.63 25.87
CA ALA A 16 97.00 -23.08 26.88
C ALA A 16 95.51 -23.35 26.63
N THR A 17 94.90 -24.17 27.50
CA THR A 17 93.47 -24.48 27.48
C THR A 17 92.63 -23.28 27.89
N GLY A 18 92.11 -22.53 26.91
CA GLY A 18 90.99 -21.62 27.11
C GLY A 18 89.73 -22.37 27.58
N MET A 19 88.70 -21.64 28.05
CA MET A 19 87.44 -22.26 28.46
C MET A 19 86.88 -23.14 27.32
N PRO A 20 86.54 -24.42 27.56
CA PRO A 20 86.21 -25.37 26.47
C PRO A 20 84.96 -25.00 25.67
N GLN A 21 84.14 -24.05 26.16
CA GLN A 21 83.03 -23.46 25.44
C GLN A 21 83.44 -22.55 24.26
N LEU A 22 84.73 -22.16 24.18
CA LEU A 22 85.29 -21.25 23.18
C LEU A 22 86.30 -21.96 22.25
N ASP A 23 86.18 -23.27 22.09
CA ASP A 23 87.00 -24.01 21.12
C ASP A 23 86.51 -23.79 19.68
N PHE A 24 87.15 -22.81 19.03
CA PHE A 24 86.92 -22.43 17.63
C PHE A 24 87.12 -23.57 16.62
N SER A 25 87.81 -24.66 16.96
CA SER A 25 87.95 -25.82 16.05
C SER A 25 86.60 -26.48 15.71
N THR A 26 85.63 -26.37 16.62
CA THR A 26 84.29 -26.95 16.44
C THR A 26 83.34 -26.05 15.62
N PHE A 27 83.64 -24.76 15.51
CA PHE A 27 82.73 -23.75 14.95
C PHE A 27 82.41 -23.99 13.46
N PRO A 28 83.35 -24.37 12.57
CA PRO A 28 83.04 -24.60 11.15
C PRO A 28 81.96 -25.68 10.93
N ASN A 29 81.96 -26.76 11.73
CA ASN A 29 80.96 -27.82 11.65
C ASN A 29 79.58 -27.33 12.17
N GLN A 30 79.56 -26.56 13.27
CA GLN A 30 78.34 -25.95 13.78
C GLN A 30 77.73 -24.97 12.77
N ILE A 31 78.56 -24.12 12.16
CA ILE A 31 78.14 -23.13 11.14
C ILE A 31 77.62 -23.84 9.89
N PHE A 32 78.25 -24.93 9.44
CA PHE A 32 77.78 -25.73 8.30
C PHE A 32 76.37 -26.29 8.52
N TRP A 33 76.11 -26.92 9.68
CA TRP A 33 74.77 -27.41 10.02
C TRP A 33 73.75 -26.30 10.31
N LEU A 34 74.19 -25.17 10.86
CA LEU A 34 73.35 -23.97 11.02
C LEU A 34 72.89 -23.45 9.65
N VAL A 35 73.78 -23.31 8.67
CA VAL A 35 73.43 -22.88 7.32
C VAL A 35 72.49 -23.88 6.64
N ILE A 36 72.75 -25.19 6.74
CA ILE A 36 71.87 -26.22 6.16
C ILE A 36 70.46 -26.17 6.78
N THR A 37 70.36 -26.11 8.11
CA THR A 37 69.06 -26.07 8.81
C THR A 37 68.32 -24.75 8.57
N LEU A 38 69.02 -23.61 8.52
CA LEU A 38 68.46 -22.32 8.16
C LEU A 38 67.90 -22.31 6.74
N VAL A 39 68.63 -22.86 5.76
CA VAL A 39 68.16 -22.98 4.36
C VAL A 39 66.97 -23.93 4.26
N ALA A 40 66.97 -25.05 4.98
CA ALA A 40 65.84 -25.98 5.01
C ALA A 40 64.58 -25.31 5.60
N ILE A 41 64.70 -24.59 6.72
CA ILE A 41 63.60 -23.84 7.34
C ILE A 41 63.13 -22.72 6.41
N TYR A 42 64.04 -21.99 5.75
CA TYR A 42 63.70 -20.97 4.77
C TYR A 42 62.88 -21.54 3.59
N PHE A 43 63.25 -22.71 3.06
CA PHE A 43 62.49 -23.39 2.01
C PHE A 43 61.10 -23.84 2.50
N VAL A 44 60.98 -24.37 3.71
CA VAL A 44 59.67 -24.75 4.30
C VAL A 44 58.79 -23.51 4.51
N LEU A 45 59.32 -22.42 5.04
CA LEU A 45 58.57 -21.20 5.28
C LEU A 45 58.11 -20.54 3.97
N SER A 46 59.04 -20.33 3.03
CA SER A 46 58.75 -19.68 1.74
C SER A 46 57.85 -20.52 0.84
N ARG A 47 57.99 -21.86 0.82
CA ARG A 47 57.28 -22.72 -0.12
C ARG A 47 55.99 -23.35 0.43
N ILE A 48 55.82 -23.45 1.76
CA ILE A 48 54.70 -24.13 2.40
C ILE A 48 53.94 -23.21 3.37
N ALA A 49 54.63 -22.54 4.31
CA ALA A 49 53.96 -21.77 5.36
C ALA A 49 53.34 -20.47 4.84
N LEU A 50 54.13 -19.61 4.18
CA LEU A 50 53.65 -18.32 3.65
C LEU A 50 52.53 -18.49 2.61
N PRO A 51 52.59 -19.44 1.65
CA PRO A 51 51.48 -19.65 0.71
C PRO A 51 50.17 -20.08 1.37
N ARG A 52 50.21 -20.88 2.46
CA ARG A 52 49.01 -21.27 3.21
C ARG A 52 48.39 -20.12 3.99
N ILE A 53 49.21 -19.23 4.56
CA ILE A 53 48.73 -18.02 5.23
C ILE A 53 48.11 -17.06 4.21
N ALA A 54 48.77 -16.89 3.05
CA ALA A 54 48.27 -16.06 1.96
C ALA A 54 46.93 -16.58 1.39
N SER A 55 46.75 -17.90 1.22
CA SER A 55 45.48 -18.45 0.73
C SER A 55 44.32 -18.23 1.70
N VAL A 56 44.53 -18.42 3.02
CA VAL A 56 43.49 -18.19 4.04
C VAL A 56 43.15 -16.69 4.16
N LEU A 57 44.13 -15.80 3.99
CA LEU A 57 43.87 -14.36 3.98
C LEU A 57 43.10 -13.93 2.73
N ALA A 58 43.47 -14.43 1.54
CA ALA A 58 42.77 -14.16 0.29
C ALA A 58 41.34 -14.73 0.27
N GLU A 59 41.13 -15.92 0.82
CA GLU A 59 39.81 -16.54 1.02
C GLU A 59 38.93 -15.64 1.90
N ARG A 60 39.40 -15.26 3.09
CA ARG A 60 38.67 -14.36 4.00
C ARG A 60 38.36 -13.01 3.37
N GLN A 61 39.32 -12.41 2.65
CA GLN A 61 39.10 -11.14 1.98
C GLN A 61 38.09 -11.26 0.83
N GLY A 62 38.15 -12.36 0.07
CA GLY A 62 37.17 -12.67 -0.98
C GLY A 62 35.75 -12.84 -0.43
N THR A 63 35.58 -13.61 0.67
CA THR A 63 34.29 -13.74 1.35
C THR A 63 33.77 -12.39 1.84
N ILE A 64 34.59 -11.60 2.55
CA ILE A 64 34.16 -10.28 3.06
C ILE A 64 33.75 -9.34 1.91
N THR A 65 34.51 -9.30 0.80
CA THR A 65 34.16 -8.47 -0.37
C THR A 65 32.88 -8.97 -1.06
N ASN A 66 32.69 -10.28 -1.18
CA ASN A 66 31.46 -10.88 -1.72
C ASN A 66 30.24 -10.56 -0.86
N ASP A 67 30.36 -10.70 0.46
CA ASP A 67 29.26 -10.49 1.40
C ASP A 67 28.87 -9.01 1.49
N ILE A 68 29.83 -8.09 1.39
CA ILE A 68 29.57 -6.65 1.24
C ILE A 68 28.84 -6.37 -0.08
N ALA A 69 29.31 -6.89 -1.21
CA ALA A 69 28.67 -6.68 -2.51
C ALA A 69 27.24 -7.24 -2.55
N ALA A 70 27.01 -8.42 -1.96
CA ALA A 70 25.68 -9.01 -1.82
C ALA A 70 24.77 -8.18 -0.89
N ALA A 71 25.29 -7.64 0.21
CA ALA A 71 24.54 -6.76 1.10
C ALA A 71 24.17 -5.43 0.43
N GLU A 72 25.07 -4.84 -0.38
CA GLU A 72 24.79 -3.66 -1.18
C GLU A 72 23.74 -3.94 -2.28
N GLU A 73 23.85 -5.06 -2.99
CA GLU A 73 22.87 -5.47 -4.00
C GLU A 73 21.48 -5.71 -3.38
N LEU A 74 21.42 -6.39 -2.23
CA LEU A 74 20.17 -6.60 -1.48
C LEU A 74 19.58 -5.27 -0.97
N LYS A 75 20.41 -4.33 -0.51
CA LYS A 75 19.96 -2.99 -0.10
C LYS A 75 19.39 -2.20 -1.28
N LEU A 76 20.02 -2.25 -2.45
CA LEU A 76 19.53 -1.60 -3.67
C LEU A 76 18.21 -2.23 -4.15
N LYS A 77 18.09 -3.57 -4.11
CA LYS A 77 16.83 -4.28 -4.41
C LYS A 77 15.72 -3.93 -3.43
N ALA A 78 16.03 -3.80 -2.13
CA ALA A 78 15.06 -3.40 -1.11
C ALA A 78 14.56 -1.97 -1.34
N ALA A 79 15.46 -1.00 -1.58
CA ALA A 79 15.08 0.38 -1.88
C ALA A 79 14.22 0.48 -3.15
N ALA A 80 14.61 -0.17 -4.24
CA ALA A 80 13.84 -0.19 -5.48
C ALA A 80 12.46 -0.84 -5.32
N ALA A 81 12.32 -1.86 -4.45
CA ALA A 81 11.04 -2.46 -4.12
C ALA A 81 10.16 -1.57 -3.22
N GLU A 82 10.77 -0.82 -2.30
CA GLU A 82 10.09 0.18 -1.47
C GLU A 82 9.58 1.36 -2.32
N ASP A 83 10.40 1.90 -3.22
CA ASP A 83 10.00 2.95 -4.17
C ASP A 83 8.86 2.48 -5.07
N ALA A 84 8.95 1.28 -5.66
CA ALA A 84 7.91 0.70 -6.50
C ALA A 84 6.60 0.43 -5.73
N TYR A 85 6.69 -0.02 -4.47
CA TYR A 85 5.53 -0.18 -3.59
C TYR A 85 4.87 1.16 -3.25
N ASN A 86 5.67 2.17 -2.91
CA ASN A 86 5.18 3.51 -2.60
C ASN A 86 4.53 4.18 -3.81
N GLN A 87 5.09 3.99 -5.01
CA GLN A 87 4.48 4.44 -6.26
C GLN A 87 3.14 3.72 -6.51
N ALA A 88 3.11 2.38 -6.48
CA ALA A 88 1.88 1.62 -6.70
C ALA A 88 0.77 1.98 -5.68
N LEU A 89 1.15 2.29 -4.43
CA LEU A 89 0.22 2.77 -3.40
C LEU A 89 -0.26 4.21 -3.65
N ALA A 90 0.54 5.08 -4.27
CA ALA A 90 0.12 6.40 -4.71
C ALA A 90 -0.84 6.32 -5.91
N ASP A 91 -0.48 5.54 -6.93
CA ASP A 91 -1.28 5.34 -8.15
C ASP A 91 -2.64 4.71 -7.80
N ALA A 92 -2.68 3.69 -6.94
CA ALA A 92 -3.93 3.09 -6.46
C ALA A 92 -4.81 4.05 -5.64
N ARG A 93 -4.23 5.04 -4.94
CA ARG A 93 -4.98 6.08 -4.23
C ARG A 93 -5.56 7.12 -5.17
N VAL A 94 -4.84 7.49 -6.24
CA VAL A 94 -5.36 8.36 -7.31
C VAL A 94 -6.50 7.65 -8.03
N GLU A 95 -6.33 6.38 -8.39
CA GLU A 95 -7.37 5.65 -9.12
C GLU A 95 -8.62 5.40 -8.27
N ALA A 96 -8.47 5.11 -6.96
CA ALA A 96 -9.62 5.07 -6.06
C ALA A 96 -10.36 6.42 -5.96
N GLN A 97 -9.66 7.55 -6.07
CA GLN A 97 -10.29 8.88 -6.11
C GLN A 97 -10.99 9.15 -7.44
N ASN A 98 -10.40 8.71 -8.58
CA ASN A 98 -11.02 8.78 -9.91
C ASN A 98 -12.36 8.03 -9.92
N ILE A 99 -12.35 6.75 -9.49
CA ILE A 99 -13.54 5.90 -9.42
C ILE A 99 -14.62 6.52 -8.51
N ILE A 100 -14.25 7.08 -7.37
CA ILE A 100 -15.20 7.77 -6.47
C ILE A 100 -15.77 9.05 -7.10
N ALA A 101 -14.99 9.77 -7.91
CA ALA A 101 -15.46 10.97 -8.60
C ALA A 101 -16.39 10.61 -9.77
N GLU A 102 -16.05 9.61 -10.57
CA GLU A 102 -16.86 9.12 -11.69
C GLU A 102 -18.20 8.54 -11.21
N ALA A 103 -18.18 7.64 -10.22
CA ALA A 103 -19.40 7.08 -9.64
C ALA A 103 -20.32 8.16 -9.02
N ARG A 104 -19.76 9.23 -8.46
CA ARG A 104 -20.55 10.38 -7.98
C ARG A 104 -21.18 11.18 -9.11
N ALA A 105 -20.47 11.35 -10.24
CA ALA A 105 -21.00 12.05 -11.40
C ALA A 105 -22.12 11.24 -12.09
N GLU A 106 -21.97 9.92 -12.16
CA GLU A 106 -23.01 9.00 -12.65
C GLU A 106 -24.24 9.02 -11.74
N ILE A 107 -24.07 8.83 -10.43
CA ILE A 107 -25.18 8.91 -9.44
C ILE A 107 -25.90 10.26 -9.50
N GLN A 108 -25.19 11.39 -9.63
CA GLN A 108 -25.83 12.70 -9.73
C GLN A 108 -26.66 12.82 -11.00
N LYS A 109 -26.14 12.39 -12.15
CA LYS A 109 -26.84 12.41 -13.44
C LYS A 109 -28.10 11.53 -13.41
N ASP A 110 -28.03 10.36 -12.78
CA ASP A 110 -29.18 9.46 -12.64
C ASP A 110 -30.23 10.03 -11.67
N LEU A 111 -29.80 10.67 -10.57
CA LEU A 111 -30.69 11.43 -9.68
C LEU A 111 -31.36 12.60 -10.40
N ASP A 112 -30.62 13.40 -11.17
CA ASP A 112 -31.17 14.52 -11.95
C ASP A 112 -32.21 14.03 -12.98
N THR A 113 -31.95 12.89 -13.61
CA THR A 113 -32.87 12.23 -14.55
C THR A 113 -34.13 11.69 -13.85
N ALA A 114 -33.98 11.04 -12.69
CA ALA A 114 -35.08 10.52 -11.90
C ALA A 114 -35.96 11.63 -11.31
N ASN A 115 -35.36 12.73 -10.84
CA ASN A 115 -36.05 13.91 -10.36
C ASN A 115 -36.87 14.56 -11.49
N ALA A 116 -36.27 14.78 -12.66
CA ALA A 116 -36.97 15.35 -13.82
C ALA A 116 -38.16 14.48 -14.29
N HIS A 117 -38.06 13.15 -14.18
CA HIS A 117 -39.18 12.24 -14.44
C HIS A 117 -40.27 12.36 -13.37
N ALA A 118 -39.90 12.37 -12.08
CA ALA A 118 -40.85 12.49 -10.98
C ALA A 118 -41.59 13.84 -11.01
N ASP A 119 -40.90 14.94 -11.28
CA ASP A 119 -41.49 16.28 -11.44
C ASP A 119 -42.50 16.31 -12.60
N ALA A 120 -42.20 15.64 -13.72
CA ALA A 120 -43.11 15.53 -14.86
C ALA A 120 -44.37 14.69 -14.51
N GLU A 121 -44.23 13.58 -13.79
CA GLU A 121 -45.37 12.79 -13.31
C GLU A 121 -46.22 13.56 -12.29
N ILE A 122 -45.58 14.29 -11.36
CA ILE A 122 -46.24 15.15 -10.38
C ILE A 122 -47.02 16.26 -11.09
N ALA A 123 -46.42 16.93 -12.07
CA ALA A 123 -47.09 17.98 -12.85
C ALA A 123 -48.30 17.42 -13.62
N ALA A 124 -48.15 16.29 -14.32
CA ALA A 124 -49.24 15.65 -15.06
C ALA A 124 -50.40 15.23 -14.14
N LYS A 125 -50.08 14.62 -12.99
CA LYS A 125 -51.07 14.19 -11.99
C LYS A 125 -51.75 15.38 -11.28
N THR A 126 -51.05 16.50 -11.14
CA THR A 126 -51.61 17.75 -10.60
C THR A 126 -52.63 18.33 -11.56
N ALA A 127 -52.30 18.47 -12.86
CA ALA A 127 -53.24 18.91 -13.89
C ALA A 127 -54.46 17.97 -14.03
N GLU A 128 -54.27 16.66 -13.91
CA GLU A 128 -55.35 15.66 -13.88
C GLU A 128 -56.25 15.80 -12.63
N ALA A 129 -55.68 16.18 -11.47
CA ALA A 129 -56.44 16.47 -10.27
C ALA A 129 -57.21 17.80 -10.37
N GLU A 130 -56.59 18.86 -10.88
CA GLU A 130 -57.22 20.17 -11.12
C GLU A 130 -58.41 20.06 -12.09
N ALA A 131 -58.25 19.33 -13.20
CA ALA A 131 -59.33 19.08 -14.15
C ALA A 131 -60.54 18.38 -13.51
N ARG A 132 -60.30 17.33 -12.70
CA ARG A 132 -61.36 16.65 -11.94
C ARG A 132 -62.00 17.54 -10.87
N ILE A 133 -61.23 18.43 -10.24
CA ILE A 133 -61.75 19.37 -9.25
C ILE A 133 -62.73 20.35 -9.90
N GLU A 134 -62.41 20.91 -11.07
CA GLU A 134 -63.35 21.79 -11.78
C GLU A 134 -64.54 21.03 -12.40
N GLU A 135 -64.39 19.79 -12.83
CA GLU A 135 -65.52 18.92 -13.22
C GLU A 135 -66.48 18.68 -12.04
N MET A 136 -65.96 18.28 -10.88
CA MET A 136 -66.74 18.11 -9.65
C MET A 136 -67.39 19.42 -9.21
N ARG A 137 -66.69 20.56 -9.35
CA ARG A 137 -67.22 21.89 -9.03
C ARG A 137 -68.38 22.28 -9.94
N ALA A 138 -68.27 22.04 -11.25
CA ALA A 138 -69.34 22.29 -12.21
C ALA A 138 -70.59 21.46 -11.91
N SER A 139 -70.41 20.14 -11.69
CA SER A 139 -71.51 19.23 -11.33
C SER A 139 -72.14 19.58 -9.97
N ALA A 140 -71.35 20.02 -8.99
CA ALA A 140 -71.86 20.51 -7.71
C ALA A 140 -72.67 21.80 -7.86
N MET A 141 -72.25 22.74 -8.71
CA MET A 141 -73.00 23.98 -8.99
C MET A 141 -74.33 23.71 -9.71
N GLU A 142 -74.37 22.73 -10.62
CA GLU A 142 -75.60 22.27 -11.26
C GLU A 142 -76.55 21.62 -10.23
N SER A 143 -76.02 20.72 -9.39
CA SER A 143 -76.78 20.08 -8.31
C SER A 143 -77.34 21.09 -7.30
N VAL A 144 -76.55 22.11 -6.92
CA VAL A 144 -76.99 23.21 -6.06
C VAL A 144 -78.08 24.04 -6.74
N THR A 145 -78.01 24.24 -8.06
CA THR A 145 -79.04 24.95 -8.83
C THR A 145 -80.37 24.18 -8.86
N GLU A 146 -80.32 22.86 -9.05
CA GLU A 146 -81.52 22.00 -8.98
C GLU A 146 -82.15 22.03 -7.58
N VAL A 147 -81.35 21.79 -6.53
CA VAL A 147 -81.81 21.81 -5.12
C VAL A 147 -82.34 23.19 -4.72
N ALA A 148 -81.74 24.28 -5.19
CA ALA A 148 -82.22 25.64 -4.93
C ALA A 148 -83.58 25.89 -5.60
N ARG A 149 -83.76 25.49 -6.87
CA ARG A 149 -85.06 25.60 -7.59
C ARG A 149 -86.15 24.76 -6.91
N ALA A 150 -85.84 23.53 -6.51
CA ALA A 150 -86.79 22.64 -5.82
C ALA A 150 -87.18 23.18 -4.43
N THR A 151 -86.20 23.64 -3.65
CA THR A 151 -86.43 24.19 -2.31
C THR A 151 -87.18 25.52 -2.36
N ALA A 152 -86.88 26.39 -3.33
CA ALA A 152 -87.62 27.64 -3.53
C ALA A 152 -89.09 27.38 -3.88
N ARG A 153 -89.39 26.37 -4.71
CA ARG A 153 -90.75 25.96 -5.04
C ARG A 153 -91.54 25.51 -3.81
N GLU A 154 -90.95 24.65 -2.98
CA GLU A 154 -91.58 24.13 -1.76
C GLU A 154 -91.77 25.23 -0.69
N VAL A 155 -90.83 26.18 -0.59
CA VAL A 155 -90.98 27.35 0.30
C VAL A 155 -92.08 28.30 -0.20
N VAL A 156 -92.23 28.48 -1.52
CA VAL A 156 -93.31 29.29 -2.10
C VAL A 156 -94.67 28.63 -1.90
N SER A 157 -94.81 27.32 -2.19
CA SER A 157 -96.07 26.60 -2.02
C SER A 157 -96.53 26.53 -0.55
N ALA A 158 -95.60 26.48 0.41
CA ALA A 158 -95.90 26.51 1.84
C ALA A 158 -96.32 27.89 2.39
N ILE A 159 -96.07 28.98 1.66
CA ILE A 159 -96.27 30.37 2.14
C ILE A 159 -97.35 31.12 1.33
N ALA A 160 -97.48 30.86 0.03
CA ALA A 160 -98.42 31.57 -0.85
C ALA A 160 -99.76 30.83 -0.98
N PRO A 161 -100.91 31.42 -0.57
CA PRO A 161 -102.23 30.80 -0.70
C PRO A 161 -102.82 30.96 -2.13
N MET A 162 -101.97 30.86 -3.16
CA MET A 162 -102.31 30.98 -4.58
C MET A 162 -101.39 30.06 -5.39
N ASP A 163 -101.90 29.45 -6.45
CA ASP A 163 -101.07 28.65 -7.38
C ASP A 163 -100.06 29.57 -8.09
N VAL A 164 -98.79 29.49 -7.69
CA VAL A 164 -97.68 30.20 -8.34
C VAL A 164 -97.10 29.29 -9.43
N ASP A 165 -96.94 29.82 -10.64
CA ASP A 165 -96.41 29.08 -11.78
C ASP A 165 -94.93 28.67 -11.59
N ASP A 166 -94.63 27.39 -11.84
CA ASP A 166 -93.31 26.80 -11.67
C ASP A 166 -92.22 27.45 -12.55
N ALA A 167 -92.56 27.93 -13.74
CA ALA A 167 -91.62 28.61 -14.60
C ALA A 167 -91.27 30.00 -14.06
N SER A 168 -92.22 30.70 -13.42
CA SER A 168 -91.97 31.99 -12.74
C SER A 168 -91.01 31.86 -11.55
N VAL A 169 -91.16 30.83 -10.70
CA VAL A 169 -90.23 30.55 -9.59
C VAL A 169 -88.85 30.18 -10.13
N THR A 170 -88.80 29.32 -11.15
CA THR A 170 -87.55 28.90 -11.79
C THR A 170 -86.81 30.10 -12.41
N ALA A 171 -87.52 31.01 -13.09
CA ALA A 171 -86.95 32.22 -13.68
C ALA A 171 -86.41 33.20 -12.63
N ALA A 172 -87.08 33.35 -11.49
CA ALA A 172 -86.63 34.20 -10.40
C ALA A 172 -85.34 33.67 -9.74
N VAL A 173 -85.27 32.35 -9.49
CA VAL A 173 -84.04 31.69 -8.99
C VAL A 173 -82.91 31.83 -10.00
N ASP A 174 -83.19 31.62 -11.29
CA ASP A 174 -82.22 31.78 -12.38
C ASP A 174 -81.72 33.22 -12.58
N GLN A 175 -82.52 34.23 -12.23
CA GLN A 175 -82.09 35.63 -12.23
C GLN A 175 -81.17 35.90 -11.04
N GLN A 176 -81.47 35.34 -9.87
CA GLN A 176 -80.66 35.52 -8.65
C GLN A 176 -79.34 34.75 -8.67
N LEU A 177 -79.26 33.62 -9.40
CA LEU A 177 -78.03 32.85 -9.62
C LEU A 177 -77.09 33.43 -10.70
N LYS A 178 -77.50 34.52 -11.38
CA LYS A 178 -76.72 35.22 -12.43
C LYS A 178 -76.26 36.63 -12.01
N GLY A 179 -76.51 37.02 -10.76
CA GLY A 179 -76.17 38.33 -10.18
C GLY A 179 -75.03 38.29 -9.17
#